data_AF-A0AAW9S6F6-F1
#
_entry.id   AF-A0AAW9S6F6-F1
#
_cell.length_a   1.000
_cell.length_b   1.000
_cell.length_c   1.000
_cell.angle_alpha   90.00
_cell.angle_beta   90.00
_cell.angle_gamma   90.00
#
_symmetry.space_group_name_H-M   'P 1'
#
loop_
_entity.id
_entity.type
_entity.pdbx_description
1 polymer ?
#
loop_
_entity_poly.entity_id
_entity_poly.type
_entity_poly.pdbx_seq_one_letter_code
_entity_poly.pdbx_strand_id
1 'polypeptide(L)'
;MKNTFIFWLIGLALSALSCNEANTSEGEQPEKDPVTEESIQVMAFNIHHANPPSKPNDFIDLDAVVQVIREQAPDLVALQEVDVLTKRSGNVNQAKEIAGQLGMHYFFGKAIDYQGGEYGVAILSKYPLSDSRVDRLPTKEGTNGEPRILASAKVLLPNGKSIRFGSTHLDAQSNATNRILQVKELNRIASEETLPLVIAGDLNATPEKEEIQLLDATYTRTCQDCPATYPASGGTKVIDYIAFDPAGQFETLEHKVVEERYASDHLPVMASLRLLAD
;
A
#
# COMPACT_ATOMS: atom_id res chain seq x y z
N MET A 1 43.69 7.37 -85.77
CA MET A 1 42.56 8.30 -85.95
C MET A 1 42.37 9.01 -84.62
N LYS A 2 43.05 10.13 -84.34
CA LYS A 2 42.70 11.51 -84.74
C LYS A 2 41.21 11.82 -84.54
N ASN A 3 40.82 12.40 -83.40
CA ASN A 3 40.57 13.84 -83.36
C ASN A 3 40.39 14.38 -81.94
N THR A 4 40.88 15.61 -81.82
CA THR A 4 41.14 16.43 -80.65
C THR A 4 40.01 17.47 -80.48
N PHE A 5 40.06 18.23 -79.38
CA PHE A 5 39.55 19.61 -79.21
C PHE A 5 38.03 19.76 -78.90
N ILE A 6 37.53 20.63 -78.01
CA ILE A 6 37.92 22.00 -77.58
C ILE A 6 37.31 22.29 -76.18
N PHE A 7 38.02 23.07 -75.38
CA PHE A 7 37.57 23.76 -74.15
C PHE A 7 36.69 24.98 -74.48
N TRP A 8 35.64 25.25 -73.69
CA TRP A 8 35.11 26.61 -73.54
C TRP A 8 35.02 27.00 -72.07
N LEU A 9 35.72 28.10 -71.75
CA LEU A 9 35.69 28.88 -70.54
C LEU A 9 34.64 29.99 -70.72
N ILE A 10 33.67 30.07 -69.81
CA ILE A 10 32.87 31.26 -69.48
C ILE A 10 32.69 31.13 -67.96
N GLY A 11 33.05 32.04 -67.07
CA GLY A 11 33.09 33.50 -67.14
C GLY A 11 32.36 33.97 -65.87
N LEU A 12 33.09 34.66 -64.98
CA LEU A 12 32.67 35.06 -63.64
C LEU A 12 31.33 35.82 -63.57
N ALA A 13 30.58 35.57 -62.49
CA ALA A 13 29.78 36.60 -61.83
C ALA A 13 30.00 36.50 -60.31
N LEU A 14 30.84 37.41 -59.79
CA LEU A 14 30.93 37.74 -58.37
C LEU A 14 29.78 38.71 -58.05
N SER A 15 28.97 38.40 -57.04
CA SER A 15 28.23 39.41 -56.28
C SER A 15 28.36 39.10 -54.79
N ALA A 16 28.52 40.16 -54.02
CA ALA A 16 29.20 40.17 -52.74
C ALA A 16 28.23 40.14 -51.55
N LEU A 17 28.80 39.80 -50.39
CA LEU A 17 28.37 40.10 -49.01
C LEU A 17 26.99 39.61 -48.53
N SER A 18 27.00 38.71 -47.53
CA SER A 18 26.98 39.14 -46.12
C SER A 18 27.19 37.94 -45.19
N CYS A 19 28.09 38.11 -44.22
CA CYS A 19 28.25 37.19 -43.10
C CYS A 19 26.97 37.10 -42.27
N ASN A 20 26.68 35.91 -41.74
CA ASN A 20 26.13 35.81 -40.40
C ASN A 20 26.63 34.51 -39.77
N GLU A 21 27.43 34.66 -38.71
CA GLU A 21 27.75 33.59 -37.77
C GLU A 21 26.46 33.24 -37.03
N ALA A 22 26.05 31.98 -37.07
CA ALA A 22 25.03 31.46 -36.18
C ALA A 22 25.66 30.34 -35.35
N ASN A 23 25.78 30.68 -34.08
CA ASN A 23 26.24 29.88 -32.96
C ASN A 23 25.63 28.47 -32.90
N THR A 24 26.49 27.57 -32.46
CA THR A 24 26.27 26.31 -31.77
C THR A 24 24.95 26.17 -31.01
N SER A 25 24.27 25.05 -31.23
CA SER A 25 23.71 24.25 -30.14
C SER A 25 23.68 22.79 -30.58
N GLU A 26 24.67 22.02 -30.12
CA GLU A 26 24.54 20.57 -30.02
C GLU A 26 23.29 20.32 -29.17
N GLY A 27 22.37 19.51 -29.70
CA GLY A 27 21.19 19.10 -28.96
C GLY A 27 21.61 18.25 -27.78
N GLU A 28 21.69 18.87 -26.61
CA GLU A 28 21.71 18.21 -25.32
C GLU A 28 20.47 17.31 -25.26
N GLN A 29 20.65 16.01 -25.44
CA GLN A 29 19.64 15.06 -25.00
C GLN A 29 19.49 15.27 -23.50
N PRO A 30 18.27 15.37 -22.96
CA PRO A 30 18.10 15.50 -21.52
C PRO A 30 18.76 14.28 -20.90
N GLU A 31 19.88 14.53 -20.20
CA GLU A 31 20.53 13.58 -19.34
C GLU A 31 19.46 13.16 -18.33
N LYS A 32 19.01 11.90 -18.42
CA LYS A 32 18.07 11.33 -17.47
C LYS A 32 18.68 11.51 -16.08
N ASP A 33 17.98 12.21 -15.21
CA ASP A 33 18.37 12.35 -13.81
C ASP A 33 18.79 10.99 -13.23
N PRO A 34 19.93 10.90 -12.52
CA PRO A 34 20.42 9.66 -11.97
C PRO A 34 19.58 9.26 -10.75
N VAL A 35 18.98 8.06 -10.82
CA VAL A 35 18.31 7.30 -9.73
C VAL A 35 17.18 8.06 -9.02
N THR A 36 15.94 7.83 -9.45
CA THR A 36 14.74 8.23 -8.70
C THR A 36 14.79 7.64 -7.29
N GLU A 37 14.72 8.48 -6.26
CA GLU A 37 14.60 8.03 -4.88
C GLU A 37 13.41 7.06 -4.75
N GLU A 38 13.69 5.78 -4.50
CA GLU A 38 12.71 4.69 -4.54
C GLU A 38 11.57 4.94 -3.54
N SER A 39 10.34 5.05 -4.06
CA SER A 39 9.13 5.02 -3.24
C SER A 39 8.61 3.58 -3.09
N ILE A 40 7.86 3.34 -2.02
CA ILE A 40 7.25 2.06 -1.68
C ILE A 40 5.74 2.24 -1.81
N GLN A 41 5.10 1.37 -2.59
CA GLN A 41 3.64 1.33 -2.73
C GLN A 41 3.05 0.45 -1.63
N VAL A 42 2.20 1.03 -0.78
CA VAL A 42 1.53 0.35 0.33
C VAL A 42 0.03 0.30 0.09
N MET A 43 -0.57 -0.86 0.31
CA MET A 43 -2.02 -1.07 0.26
C MET A 43 -2.58 -1.50 1.62
N ALA A 44 -3.71 -0.92 2.03
CA ALA A 44 -4.62 -1.50 3.02
C ALA A 44 -5.87 -2.02 2.31
N PHE A 45 -6.29 -3.25 2.60
CA PHE A 45 -7.51 -3.80 2.03
C PHE A 45 -8.19 -4.79 2.99
N ASN A 46 -9.31 -4.40 3.59
CA ASN A 46 -10.24 -5.34 4.19
C ASN A 46 -10.92 -6.12 3.06
N ILE A 47 -10.65 -7.43 2.98
CA ILE A 47 -11.11 -8.25 1.86
C ILE A 47 -12.47 -8.91 2.12
N HIS A 48 -13.10 -8.65 3.27
CA HIS A 48 -14.35 -9.26 3.67
C HIS A 48 -14.35 -10.78 3.42
N HIS A 49 -13.34 -11.49 3.94
CA HIS A 49 -13.12 -12.93 3.71
C HIS A 49 -13.21 -13.36 2.23
N ALA A 50 -12.80 -12.49 1.31
CA ALA A 50 -12.93 -12.63 -0.14
C ALA A 50 -14.37 -12.93 -0.62
N ASN A 51 -15.36 -12.40 0.08
CA ASN A 51 -16.78 -12.47 -0.28
C ASN A 51 -17.25 -11.13 -0.87
N PRO A 52 -17.53 -11.07 -2.18
CA PRO A 52 -18.22 -9.94 -2.79
C PRO A 52 -19.56 -9.65 -2.10
N PRO A 53 -19.86 -8.42 -1.66
CA PRO A 53 -21.11 -8.10 -0.94
C PRO A 53 -22.38 -8.26 -1.79
N SER A 54 -22.24 -8.37 -3.10
CA SER A 54 -23.33 -8.66 -4.04
C SER A 54 -23.68 -10.16 -4.13
N LYS A 55 -22.94 -11.03 -3.44
CA LYS A 55 -23.07 -12.49 -3.48
C LYS A 55 -23.51 -13.04 -2.12
N PRO A 56 -24.04 -14.28 -2.06
CA PRO A 56 -24.30 -14.96 -0.79
C PRO A 56 -23.02 -15.11 0.04
N ASN A 57 -23.14 -15.13 1.38
CA ASN A 57 -22.00 -15.15 2.31
C ASN A 57 -21.05 -16.36 2.16
N ASP A 58 -21.48 -17.44 1.53
CA ASP A 58 -20.68 -18.65 1.30
C ASP A 58 -20.02 -18.66 -0.09
N PHE A 59 -20.20 -17.60 -0.89
CA PHE A 59 -19.52 -17.42 -2.17
C PHE A 59 -18.17 -16.71 -1.97
N ILE A 60 -17.08 -17.31 -2.44
CA ILE A 60 -15.73 -16.79 -2.24
C ILE A 60 -15.07 -16.57 -3.61
N ASP A 61 -14.53 -15.37 -3.82
CA ASP A 61 -13.91 -14.94 -5.07
C ASP A 61 -12.52 -14.37 -4.79
N LEU A 62 -11.55 -15.26 -4.54
CA LEU A 62 -10.15 -14.88 -4.30
C LEU A 62 -9.53 -14.21 -5.53
N ASP A 63 -9.94 -14.61 -6.72
CA ASP A 63 -9.41 -14.07 -7.97
C ASP A 63 -9.78 -12.60 -8.14
N ALA A 64 -10.97 -12.19 -7.69
CA ALA A 64 -11.35 -10.78 -7.65
C ALA A 64 -10.40 -9.96 -6.76
N VAL A 65 -10.15 -10.41 -5.53
CA VAL A 65 -9.19 -9.75 -4.60
C VAL A 65 -7.80 -9.69 -5.21
N VAL A 66 -7.32 -10.79 -5.79
CA VAL A 66 -6.02 -10.87 -6.47
C VAL A 66 -5.96 -9.89 -7.64
N GLN A 67 -7.02 -9.76 -8.44
CA GLN A 67 -7.08 -8.82 -9.55
C GLN A 67 -6.94 -7.38 -9.07
N VAL A 68 -7.66 -6.99 -8.01
CA VAL A 68 -7.53 -5.64 -7.42
C VAL A 68 -6.08 -5.34 -7.06
N ILE A 69 -5.43 -6.24 -6.32
CA ILE A 69 -4.05 -6.06 -5.86
C ILE A 69 -3.10 -6.05 -7.07
N ARG A 70 -3.27 -6.94 -8.04
CA ARG A 70 -2.41 -7.03 -9.23
C ARG A 70 -2.46 -5.77 -10.07
N GLU A 71 -3.65 -5.18 -10.26
CA GLU A 71 -3.83 -3.97 -11.06
C GLU A 71 -3.21 -2.73 -10.42
N GLN A 72 -3.21 -2.65 -9.08
CA GLN A 72 -2.57 -1.55 -8.35
C GLN A 72 -1.08 -1.79 -8.08
N ALA A 73 -0.61 -3.03 -8.23
CA ALA A 73 0.77 -3.46 -8.10
C ALA A 73 1.53 -2.96 -6.84
N PRO A 74 0.93 -2.99 -5.63
CA PRO A 74 1.60 -2.53 -4.41
C PRO A 74 2.83 -3.39 -4.08
N ASP A 75 3.80 -2.81 -3.39
CA ASP A 75 4.97 -3.53 -2.88
C ASP A 75 4.65 -4.26 -1.57
N LEU A 76 3.80 -3.65 -0.75
CA LEU A 76 3.37 -4.13 0.56
C LEU A 76 1.85 -4.05 0.68
N VAL A 77 1.22 -5.10 1.21
CA VAL A 77 -0.24 -5.17 1.37
C VAL A 77 -0.59 -5.63 2.77
N ALA A 78 -1.41 -4.85 3.47
CA ALA A 78 -2.05 -5.22 4.72
C ALA A 78 -3.49 -5.67 4.43
N LEU A 79 -3.76 -6.97 4.61
CA LEU A 79 -5.08 -7.55 4.44
C LEU A 79 -5.78 -7.74 5.78
N GLN A 80 -7.05 -7.38 5.86
CA GLN A 80 -7.93 -7.64 6.99
C GLN A 80 -9.05 -8.59 6.60
N GLU A 81 -9.65 -9.23 7.60
CA GLU A 81 -10.71 -10.24 7.44
C GLU A 81 -10.27 -11.47 6.64
N VAL A 82 -9.08 -11.97 6.93
CA VAL A 82 -8.50 -13.10 6.23
C VAL A 82 -8.88 -14.40 6.93
N ASP A 83 -9.45 -15.34 6.17
CA ASP A 83 -9.75 -16.69 6.64
C ASP A 83 -8.63 -17.69 6.29
N VAL A 84 -8.36 -18.60 7.22
CA VAL A 84 -7.49 -19.76 7.01
C VAL A 84 -8.23 -21.02 7.44
N LEU A 85 -8.56 -21.86 6.47
CA LEU A 85 -9.22 -23.16 6.68
C LEU A 85 -10.60 -23.06 7.38
N THR A 86 -11.29 -21.92 7.27
CA THR A 86 -12.65 -21.76 7.82
C THR A 86 -13.68 -22.41 6.89
N LYS A 87 -14.79 -22.90 7.44
CA LYS A 87 -15.85 -23.50 6.62
C LYS A 87 -16.51 -22.52 5.65
N ARG A 88 -16.79 -21.26 6.07
CA ARG A 88 -17.38 -20.24 5.18
C ARG A 88 -16.51 -19.92 3.97
N SER A 89 -15.19 -20.06 4.09
CA SER A 89 -14.24 -19.75 3.01
C SER A 89 -13.87 -20.96 2.15
N GLY A 90 -14.61 -22.07 2.26
CA GLY A 90 -14.31 -23.30 1.53
C GLY A 90 -13.09 -24.08 2.06
N ASN A 91 -12.67 -23.82 3.31
CA ASN A 91 -11.48 -24.40 3.95
C ASN A 91 -10.17 -24.10 3.20
N VAL A 92 -10.06 -22.89 2.64
CA VAL A 92 -8.86 -22.41 1.93
C VAL A 92 -8.01 -21.55 2.87
N ASN A 93 -6.69 -21.51 2.65
CA ASN A 93 -5.81 -20.52 3.27
C ASN A 93 -5.73 -19.28 2.36
N GLN A 94 -6.56 -18.27 2.62
CA GLN A 94 -6.70 -17.13 1.72
C GLN A 94 -5.40 -16.33 1.57
N ALA A 95 -4.68 -16.08 2.67
CA ALA A 95 -3.38 -15.39 2.62
C ALA A 95 -2.39 -16.11 1.69
N LYS A 96 -2.29 -17.44 1.81
CA LYS A 96 -1.40 -18.26 1.00
C LYS A 96 -1.79 -18.25 -0.48
N GLU A 97 -3.06 -18.42 -0.79
CA GLU A 97 -3.53 -18.45 -2.19
C GLU A 97 -3.36 -17.10 -2.87
N ILE A 98 -3.77 -16.00 -2.21
CA ILE A 98 -3.62 -14.64 -2.75
C ILE A 98 -2.14 -14.34 -2.99
N ALA A 99 -1.27 -14.60 -2.01
CA ALA A 99 0.16 -14.38 -2.13
C ALA A 99 0.79 -15.24 -3.24
N GLY A 100 0.39 -16.51 -3.36
CA GLY A 100 0.85 -17.42 -4.39
C GLY A 100 0.51 -16.92 -5.80
N GLN A 101 -0.71 -16.44 -6.02
CA GLN A 101 -1.14 -15.88 -7.31
C GLN A 101 -0.48 -14.54 -7.67
N LEU A 102 -0.04 -13.78 -6.67
CA LEU A 102 0.66 -12.51 -6.86
C LEU A 102 2.19 -12.67 -6.90
N GLY A 103 2.72 -13.85 -6.57
CA GLY A 103 4.16 -14.07 -6.42
C GLY A 103 4.76 -13.31 -5.25
N MET A 104 4.01 -13.09 -4.17
CA MET A 104 4.43 -12.33 -2.98
C MET A 104 4.75 -13.26 -1.81
N HIS A 105 5.65 -12.80 -0.93
CA HIS A 105 5.80 -13.36 0.40
C HIS A 105 4.58 -13.01 1.27
N TYR A 106 4.24 -13.85 2.24
CA TYR A 106 3.16 -13.54 3.17
C TYR A 106 3.45 -13.94 4.60
N PHE A 107 2.78 -13.27 5.52
CA PHE A 107 2.68 -13.65 6.93
C PHE A 107 1.23 -13.48 7.37
N PHE A 108 0.66 -14.53 7.96
CA PHE A 108 -0.69 -14.51 8.53
C PHE A 108 -0.61 -14.47 10.05
N GLY A 109 -1.34 -13.53 10.66
CA GLY A 109 -1.53 -13.46 12.10
C GLY A 109 -2.94 -13.93 12.46
N LYS A 110 -3.04 -14.95 13.32
CA LYS A 110 -4.32 -15.43 13.85
C LYS A 110 -4.85 -14.55 14.97
N ALA A 111 -6.00 -13.92 14.74
CA ALA A 111 -6.76 -13.22 15.76
C ALA A 111 -7.60 -14.19 16.61
N ILE A 112 -8.40 -15.05 15.98
CA ILE A 112 -9.27 -16.02 16.67
C ILE A 112 -9.36 -17.36 15.93
N ASP A 113 -9.83 -18.39 16.64
CA ASP A 113 -10.35 -19.59 16.00
C ASP A 113 -11.77 -19.31 15.50
N TYR A 114 -12.07 -19.69 14.25
CA TYR A 114 -13.37 -19.41 13.63
C TYR A 114 -13.81 -20.53 12.69
N GLN A 115 -15.02 -21.07 12.92
CA GLN A 115 -15.64 -22.11 12.09
C GLN A 115 -14.75 -23.33 11.75
N GLY A 116 -13.89 -23.75 12.68
CA GLY A 116 -12.97 -24.88 12.50
C GLY A 116 -11.63 -24.54 11.86
N GLY A 117 -11.44 -23.28 11.45
CA GLY A 117 -10.16 -22.71 11.03
C GLY A 117 -9.81 -21.49 11.87
N GLU A 118 -9.15 -20.53 11.24
CA GLU A 118 -8.56 -19.35 11.86
C GLU A 118 -9.01 -18.09 11.10
N TYR A 119 -9.17 -16.99 11.84
CA TYR A 119 -9.50 -15.68 11.28
C TYR A 119 -8.54 -14.62 11.83
N GLY A 120 -8.16 -13.67 10.98
CA GLY A 120 -7.27 -12.58 11.39
C GLY A 120 -6.87 -11.66 10.26
N VAL A 121 -5.60 -11.25 10.27
CA VAL A 121 -5.02 -10.30 9.32
C VAL A 121 -3.76 -10.88 8.69
N ALA A 122 -3.41 -10.41 7.50
CA ALA A 122 -2.19 -10.84 6.81
C ALA A 122 -1.39 -9.66 6.28
N ILE A 123 -0.10 -9.91 6.07
CA ILE A 123 0.81 -9.04 5.33
C ILE A 123 1.25 -9.80 4.09
N LEU A 124 1.25 -9.13 2.94
CA LEU A 124 1.91 -9.59 1.72
C LEU A 124 3.03 -8.60 1.36
N SER A 125 4.12 -9.11 0.79
CA SER A 125 5.28 -8.30 0.43
C SER A 125 5.96 -8.84 -0.83
N LYS A 126 6.34 -7.95 -1.75
CA LYS A 126 7.26 -8.30 -2.85
C LYS A 126 8.65 -8.68 -2.33
N TYR A 127 9.03 -8.17 -1.17
CA TYR A 127 10.33 -8.39 -0.55
C TYR A 127 10.26 -9.46 0.54
N PRO A 128 11.37 -10.18 0.83
CA PRO A 128 11.40 -11.19 1.89
C PRO A 128 10.99 -10.64 3.25
N LEU A 129 10.13 -11.39 3.94
CA LEU A 129 9.72 -11.11 5.31
C LEU A 129 10.64 -11.81 6.31
N SER A 130 11.00 -11.12 7.38
CA SER A 130 11.76 -11.67 8.51
C SER A 130 11.22 -11.12 9.83
N ASP A 131 11.60 -11.72 10.95
CA ASP A 131 11.23 -11.23 12.29
C ASP A 131 9.71 -10.95 12.42
N SER A 132 8.90 -11.90 11.95
CA SER A 132 7.45 -11.78 11.97
C SER A 132 6.90 -11.97 13.38
N ARG A 133 6.00 -11.09 13.81
CA ARG A 133 5.39 -11.10 15.14
C ARG A 133 3.89 -10.86 15.10
N VAL A 134 3.21 -11.37 16.12
CA VAL A 134 1.80 -11.12 16.39
C VAL A 134 1.68 -10.51 17.77
N ASP A 135 1.31 -9.24 17.81
CA ASP A 135 1.06 -8.50 19.04
C ASP A 135 -0.45 -8.51 19.32
N ARG A 136 -0.86 -9.00 20.50
CA ARG A 136 -2.27 -9.05 20.91
C ARG A 136 -2.72 -7.65 21.34
N LEU A 137 -3.82 -7.17 20.77
CA LEU A 137 -4.39 -5.89 21.16
C LEU A 137 -5.41 -6.10 22.30
N PRO A 138 -5.40 -5.25 23.34
CA PRO A 138 -6.26 -5.45 24.50
C PRO A 138 -7.74 -5.33 24.17
N THR A 139 -8.55 -6.14 24.85
CA THR A 139 -10.01 -6.04 24.84
C THR A 139 -10.51 -6.03 26.27
N LYS A 140 -11.43 -5.13 26.60
CA LYS A 140 -12.01 -5.04 27.94
C LYS A 140 -13.09 -6.10 28.12
N GLU A 141 -13.03 -6.84 29.23
CA GLU A 141 -14.05 -7.81 29.59
C GLU A 141 -15.46 -7.18 29.65
N GLY A 142 -16.48 -7.91 29.20
CA GLY A 142 -17.88 -7.46 29.21
C GLY A 142 -18.27 -6.52 28.06
N THR A 143 -17.37 -6.24 27.11
CA THR A 143 -17.66 -5.38 25.94
C THR A 143 -18.11 -6.13 24.70
N ASN A 144 -18.08 -7.47 24.71
CA ASN A 144 -18.26 -8.33 23.53
C ASN A 144 -17.29 -8.03 22.37
N GLY A 145 -16.19 -7.32 22.64
CA GLY A 145 -15.15 -7.09 21.64
C GLY A 145 -14.49 -8.41 21.23
N GLU A 146 -14.19 -8.55 19.95
CA GLU A 146 -13.42 -9.69 19.46
C GLU A 146 -11.93 -9.49 19.80
N PRO A 147 -11.17 -10.54 20.11
CA PRO A 147 -9.72 -10.45 20.17
C PRO A 147 -9.12 -9.92 18.87
N ARG A 148 -8.38 -8.81 18.93
CA ARG A 148 -7.69 -8.20 17.78
C ARG A 148 -6.17 -8.30 17.93
N ILE A 149 -5.46 -8.12 16.83
CA ILE A 149 -3.98 -8.21 16.77
C ILE A 149 -3.39 -7.16 15.84
N LEU A 150 -2.11 -6.87 16.02
CA LEU A 150 -1.21 -6.37 14.99
C LEU A 150 -0.32 -7.53 14.52
N ALA A 151 -0.44 -7.93 13.25
CA ALA A 151 0.56 -8.78 12.62
C ALA A 151 1.61 -7.89 11.98
N SER A 152 2.89 -8.11 12.23
CA SER A 152 3.96 -7.30 11.63
C SER A 152 5.19 -8.12 11.26
N ALA A 153 5.98 -7.62 10.32
CA ALA A 153 7.23 -8.24 9.89
C ALA A 153 8.25 -7.18 9.47
N LYS A 154 9.53 -7.51 9.63
CA LYS A 154 10.62 -6.73 9.09
C LYS A 154 10.72 -6.99 7.58
N VAL A 155 10.80 -5.92 6.81
CA VAL A 155 10.93 -5.92 5.35
C VAL A 155 12.29 -5.29 5.00
N LEU A 156 13.10 -6.01 4.21
CA LEU A 156 14.34 -5.46 3.62
C LEU A 156 14.02 -4.87 2.25
N LEU A 157 14.17 -3.57 2.11
CA LEU A 157 13.90 -2.83 0.87
C LEU A 157 15.09 -2.94 -0.11
N PRO A 158 14.87 -2.71 -1.43
CA PRO A 158 15.92 -2.80 -2.44
C PRO A 158 17.10 -1.86 -2.19
N ASN A 159 16.84 -0.69 -1.62
CA ASN A 159 17.86 0.29 -1.20
C ASN A 159 18.69 -0.16 0.04
N GLY A 160 18.46 -1.36 0.57
CA GLY A 160 19.19 -1.93 1.71
C GLY A 160 18.69 -1.48 3.09
N LYS A 161 17.75 -0.53 3.17
CA LYS A 161 17.11 -0.13 4.42
C LYS A 161 16.06 -1.14 4.85
N SER A 162 15.79 -1.21 6.14
CA SER A 162 14.74 -2.06 6.70
C SER A 162 13.64 -1.23 7.32
N ILE A 163 12.40 -1.67 7.15
CA ILE A 163 11.23 -1.11 7.83
C ILE A 163 10.47 -2.22 8.56
N ARG A 164 9.65 -1.86 9.53
CA ARG A 164 8.59 -2.72 10.06
C ARG A 164 7.31 -2.40 9.29
N PHE A 165 6.64 -3.42 8.78
CA PHE A 165 5.31 -3.27 8.18
C PHE A 165 4.29 -4.09 8.95
N GLY A 166 3.11 -3.51 9.20
CA GLY A 166 2.07 -4.05 10.06
C GLY A 166 0.67 -4.02 9.43
N SER A 167 -0.10 -5.09 9.63
CA SER A 167 -1.54 -5.15 9.34
C SER A 167 -2.31 -5.26 10.65
N THR A 168 -3.39 -4.47 10.80
CA THR A 168 -4.27 -4.50 11.98
C THR A 168 -5.74 -4.32 11.58
N HIS A 169 -6.64 -4.80 12.43
CA HIS A 169 -8.08 -4.61 12.32
C HIS A 169 -8.64 -4.36 13.72
N LEU A 170 -9.14 -3.16 13.99
CA LEU A 170 -9.61 -2.79 15.33
C LEU A 170 -11.05 -3.25 15.60
N ASP A 171 -11.47 -3.17 16.86
CA ASP A 171 -12.79 -3.60 17.32
C ASP A 171 -13.94 -2.85 16.61
N ALA A 172 -14.90 -3.63 16.10
CA ALA A 172 -16.05 -3.13 15.33
C ALA A 172 -17.27 -2.79 16.20
N GLN A 173 -17.19 -2.94 17.53
CA GLN A 173 -18.28 -2.57 18.43
C GLN A 173 -18.59 -1.08 18.34
N SER A 174 -19.87 -0.72 18.52
CA SER A 174 -20.29 0.69 18.49
C SER A 174 -19.62 1.53 19.58
N ASN A 175 -19.31 0.92 20.72
CA ASN A 175 -18.58 1.55 21.81
C ASN A 175 -17.06 1.53 21.55
N ALA A 176 -16.44 2.71 21.56
CA ALA A 176 -15.01 2.90 21.28
C ALA A 176 -14.05 2.38 22.36
N THR A 177 -14.54 1.88 23.50
CA THR A 177 -13.71 1.46 24.65
C THR A 177 -12.56 0.54 24.24
N ASN A 178 -12.82 -0.46 23.40
CA ASN A 178 -11.77 -1.37 22.95
C ASN A 178 -10.83 -0.68 21.95
N ARG A 179 -11.35 0.05 20.96
CA ARG A 179 -10.51 0.77 19.99
C ARG A 179 -9.53 1.73 20.67
N ILE A 180 -9.95 2.43 21.72
CA ILE A 180 -9.07 3.30 22.52
C ILE A 180 -7.95 2.49 23.20
N LEU A 181 -8.27 1.34 23.80
CA LEU A 181 -7.25 0.46 24.41
C LEU A 181 -6.28 -0.10 23.36
N GLN A 182 -6.81 -0.48 22.20
CA GLN A 182 -6.05 -1.06 21.11
C GLN A 182 -5.11 -0.04 20.47
N VAL A 183 -5.57 1.20 20.23
CA VAL A 183 -4.71 2.29 19.73
C VAL A 183 -3.61 2.64 20.74
N LYS A 184 -3.92 2.69 22.04
CA LYS A 184 -2.88 2.92 23.07
C LYS A 184 -1.80 1.84 23.03
N GLU A 185 -2.19 0.59 22.77
CA GLU A 185 -1.23 -0.50 22.60
C GLU A 185 -0.42 -0.35 21.30
N LEU A 186 -1.05 0.05 20.19
CA LEU A 186 -0.33 0.36 18.94
C LEU A 186 0.72 1.46 19.15
N ASN A 187 0.40 2.50 19.93
CA ASN A 187 1.34 3.58 20.25
C ASN A 187 2.48 3.09 21.15
N ARG A 188 2.20 2.21 22.12
CA ARG A 188 3.23 1.57 22.96
C ARG A 188 4.18 0.74 22.09
N ILE A 189 3.64 -0.08 21.19
CA ILE A 189 4.42 -0.90 20.26
C ILE A 189 5.32 -0.03 19.37
N ALA A 190 4.81 1.08 18.82
CA ALA A 190 5.62 2.03 18.04
C ALA A 190 6.78 2.58 18.87
N SER A 191 6.54 2.98 20.13
CA SER A 191 7.57 3.54 21.00
C SER A 191 8.72 2.58 21.34
N GLU A 192 8.51 1.28 21.19
CA GLU A 192 9.50 0.22 21.41
C GLU A 192 10.12 -0.28 20.10
N GLU A 193 9.59 0.14 18.95
CA GLU A 193 10.10 -0.22 17.65
C GLU A 193 11.32 0.63 17.29
N THR A 194 12.31 -0.01 16.70
CA THR A 194 13.59 0.64 16.35
C THR A 194 13.71 0.90 14.85
N LEU A 195 12.89 0.24 14.04
CA LEU A 195 12.79 0.47 12.60
C LEU A 195 11.68 1.48 12.30
N PRO A 196 11.79 2.27 11.22
CA PRO A 196 10.63 3.00 10.69
C PRO A 196 9.45 2.03 10.49
N LEU A 197 8.30 2.37 11.06
CA LEU A 197 7.13 1.52 11.14
C LEU A 197 6.02 2.09 10.24
N VAL A 198 5.46 1.24 9.38
CA VAL A 198 4.22 1.51 8.66
C VAL A 198 3.16 0.51 9.12
N ILE A 199 2.01 1.01 9.57
CA ILE A 199 0.83 0.18 9.86
C ILE A 199 -0.30 0.54 8.90
N ALA A 200 -1.10 -0.46 8.55
CA ALA A 200 -2.19 -0.29 7.61
C ALA A 200 -3.37 -1.22 7.98
N GLY A 201 -4.59 -0.73 7.78
CA GLY A 201 -5.82 -1.54 7.88
C GLY A 201 -7.06 -0.80 8.35
N ASP A 202 -8.12 -1.57 8.61
CA ASP A 202 -9.42 -1.11 9.09
C ASP A 202 -9.40 -0.80 10.59
N LEU A 203 -9.47 0.49 10.93
CA LEU A 203 -9.48 0.96 12.31
C LEU A 203 -10.90 1.14 12.88
N ASN A 204 -11.95 0.88 12.09
CA ASN A 204 -13.36 0.95 12.51
C ASN A 204 -13.77 2.29 13.16
N ALA A 205 -13.05 3.37 12.88
CA ALA A 205 -13.29 4.68 13.45
C ALA A 205 -13.00 5.77 12.43
N THR A 206 -13.84 6.79 12.39
CA THR A 206 -13.69 7.95 11.52
C THR A 206 -12.70 8.97 12.09
N PRO A 207 -12.10 9.86 11.26
CA PRO A 207 -10.97 10.71 11.68
C PRO A 207 -11.26 11.61 12.89
N GLU A 208 -12.51 12.01 13.09
CA GLU A 208 -12.93 12.87 14.19
C GLU A 208 -13.05 12.15 15.56
N LYS A 209 -12.90 10.82 15.60
CA LYS A 209 -13.04 10.03 16.81
C LYS A 209 -11.80 10.10 17.71
N GLU A 210 -12.02 9.97 19.01
CA GLU A 210 -10.97 10.03 20.03
C GLU A 210 -9.87 9.00 19.77
N GLU A 211 -10.23 7.77 19.39
CA GLU A 211 -9.27 6.72 19.07
C GLU A 211 -8.36 7.07 17.89
N ILE A 212 -8.84 7.82 16.89
CA ILE A 212 -7.97 8.26 15.77
C ILE A 212 -7.10 9.44 16.19
N GLN A 213 -7.61 10.36 17.01
CA GLN A 213 -6.78 11.45 17.58
C GLN A 213 -5.66 10.90 18.46
N LEU A 214 -5.91 9.82 19.20
CA LEU A 214 -4.88 9.12 19.97
C LEU A 214 -3.84 8.46 19.07
N LEU A 215 -4.26 7.90 17.92
CA LEU A 215 -3.33 7.34 16.94
C LEU A 215 -2.43 8.45 16.37
N ASP A 216 -3.02 9.59 16.01
CA ASP A 216 -2.35 10.75 15.42
C ASP A 216 -1.33 11.41 16.39
N ALA A 217 -1.37 11.09 17.68
CA ALA A 217 -0.37 11.52 18.66
C ALA A 217 0.97 10.76 18.53
N THR A 218 1.00 9.66 17.78
CA THR A 218 2.21 8.85 17.54
C THR A 218 2.44 8.70 16.04
N TYR A 219 1.44 8.25 15.29
CA TYR A 219 1.56 8.00 13.87
C TYR A 219 1.17 9.21 13.03
N THR A 220 1.83 9.39 11.89
CA THR A 220 1.38 10.27 10.82
C THR A 220 0.57 9.47 9.82
N ARG A 221 -0.73 9.76 9.69
CA ARG A 221 -1.56 9.21 8.61
C ARG A 221 -1.12 9.78 7.26
N THR A 222 -1.15 8.94 6.24
CA THR A 222 -0.81 9.30 4.85
C THR A 222 -1.78 10.30 4.22
N CYS A 223 -2.92 10.53 4.86
CA CYS A 223 -3.90 11.49 4.42
C CYS A 223 -4.69 12.02 5.62
N GLN A 224 -5.09 13.29 5.53
CA GLN A 224 -5.89 13.98 6.56
C GLN A 224 -7.36 14.13 6.14
N ASP A 225 -7.61 14.60 4.91
CA ASP A 225 -8.94 14.71 4.29
C ASP A 225 -9.10 13.60 3.24
N CYS A 226 -9.50 12.42 3.69
CA CYS A 226 -9.44 11.20 2.87
C CYS A 226 -10.78 10.86 2.24
N PRO A 227 -10.79 10.30 1.04
CA PRO A 227 -12.01 9.74 0.47
C PRO A 227 -12.56 8.62 1.36
N ALA A 228 -13.89 8.47 1.38
CA ALA A 228 -14.54 7.40 2.12
C ALA A 228 -14.17 6.02 1.56
N THR A 229 -14.05 5.04 2.45
CA THR A 229 -13.68 3.67 2.14
C THR A 229 -14.81 2.67 2.40
N TYR A 230 -15.82 3.06 3.20
CA TYR A 230 -16.89 2.16 3.61
C TYR A 230 -18.30 2.79 3.68
N PRO A 231 -19.36 2.05 3.28
CA PRO A 231 -19.29 0.86 2.43
C PRO A 231 -18.88 1.20 0.99
N ALA A 232 -18.27 0.25 0.29
CA ALA A 232 -17.88 0.36 -1.12
C ALA A 232 -19.06 0.65 -2.06
N SER A 233 -20.31 0.53 -1.62
CA SER A 233 -21.51 0.85 -2.41
C SER A 233 -21.89 2.34 -2.43
N GLY A 234 -21.05 3.25 -1.93
CA GLY A 234 -21.31 4.69 -1.89
C GLY A 234 -21.35 5.29 -0.48
N GLY A 235 -20.61 4.69 0.45
CA GLY A 235 -20.49 5.14 1.82
C GLY A 235 -19.73 6.45 2.01
N THR A 236 -19.78 6.94 3.25
CA THR A 236 -19.17 8.21 3.65
C THR A 236 -18.12 8.07 4.76
N LYS A 237 -17.82 6.84 5.19
CA LYS A 237 -16.90 6.61 6.31
C LYS A 237 -15.48 6.39 5.78
N VAL A 238 -14.52 7.09 6.37
CA VAL A 238 -13.09 6.81 6.26
C VAL A 238 -12.75 5.97 7.47
N ILE A 239 -12.49 4.67 7.29
CA ILE A 239 -12.13 3.78 8.41
C ILE A 239 -10.91 2.92 8.11
N ASP A 240 -10.46 2.88 6.85
CA ASP A 240 -9.25 2.18 6.42
C ASP A 240 -8.12 3.20 6.28
N TYR A 241 -6.99 2.93 6.94
CA TYR A 241 -5.88 3.89 7.04
C TYR A 241 -4.54 3.24 6.71
N ILE A 242 -3.63 4.08 6.21
CA ILE A 242 -2.18 3.82 6.19
C ILE A 242 -1.53 4.92 7.01
N ALA A 243 -0.72 4.56 7.99
CA ALA A 243 -0.06 5.48 8.89
C ALA A 243 1.36 5.00 9.22
N PHE A 244 2.25 5.93 9.55
CA PHE A 244 3.65 5.62 9.82
C PHE A 244 4.21 6.36 11.03
N ASP A 245 5.24 5.79 11.63
CA ASP A 245 6.00 6.33 12.76
C ASP A 245 7.50 6.01 12.56
N PRO A 246 8.42 6.88 13.00
CA PRO A 246 8.16 8.21 13.55
C PRO A 246 7.83 9.24 12.47
N ALA A 247 7.21 10.34 12.90
CA ALA A 247 6.95 11.49 12.03
C ALA A 247 8.27 11.98 11.38
N GLY A 248 8.23 12.25 10.08
CA GLY A 248 9.40 12.72 9.32
C GLY A 248 10.37 11.63 8.85
N GLN A 249 10.13 10.34 9.14
CA GLN A 249 10.86 9.24 8.50
C GLN A 249 10.29 8.86 7.13
N PHE A 250 9.00 9.15 6.89
CA PHE A 250 8.39 8.96 5.58
C PHE A 250 7.79 10.27 5.06
N GLU A 251 7.92 10.48 3.76
CA GLU A 251 7.15 11.45 2.99
C GLU A 251 6.03 10.70 2.26
N THR A 252 4.78 11.19 2.37
CA THR A 252 3.69 10.70 1.54
C THR A 252 3.71 11.44 0.21
N LEU A 253 3.97 10.72 -0.88
CA LEU A 253 3.98 11.26 -2.24
C LEU A 253 2.59 11.25 -2.87
N GLU A 254 1.82 10.20 -2.60
CA GLU A 254 0.46 10.02 -3.10
C GLU A 254 -0.36 9.22 -2.11
N HIS A 255 -1.66 9.54 -2.02
CA HIS A 255 -2.67 8.72 -1.36
C HIS A 255 -3.90 8.66 -2.25
N LYS A 256 -4.47 7.46 -2.45
CA LYS A 256 -5.71 7.28 -3.21
C LYS A 256 -6.55 6.15 -2.64
N VAL A 257 -7.87 6.26 -2.80
CA VAL A 257 -8.82 5.17 -2.61
C VAL A 257 -9.14 4.57 -3.97
N VAL A 258 -9.07 3.25 -4.08
CA VAL A 258 -9.28 2.53 -5.33
C VAL A 258 -10.77 2.31 -5.53
N GLU A 259 -11.30 2.79 -6.66
CA GLU A 259 -12.72 2.66 -7.02
C GLU A 259 -13.06 1.24 -7.51
N GLU A 260 -12.96 0.28 -6.60
CA GLU A 260 -13.30 -1.13 -6.81
C GLU A 260 -14.44 -1.51 -5.86
N ARG A 261 -15.56 -2.01 -6.41
CA ARG A 261 -16.84 -2.15 -5.66
C ARG A 261 -17.41 -3.56 -5.71
N TYR A 262 -16.67 -4.52 -6.27
CA TYR A 262 -17.10 -5.90 -6.39
C TYR A 262 -16.43 -6.80 -5.36
N ALA A 263 -15.12 -6.75 -5.18
CA ALA A 263 -14.38 -7.78 -4.43
C ALA A 263 -14.63 -7.74 -2.91
N SER A 264 -14.97 -6.57 -2.37
CA SER A 264 -15.21 -6.34 -0.95
C SER A 264 -16.25 -5.23 -0.72
N ASP A 265 -16.78 -5.14 0.50
CA ASP A 265 -17.56 -4.00 0.97
C ASP A 265 -16.70 -2.84 1.49
N HIS A 266 -15.37 -2.98 1.48
CA HIS A 266 -14.40 -1.89 1.67
C HIS A 266 -13.70 -1.54 0.35
N LEU A 267 -13.42 -0.25 0.16
CA LEU A 267 -12.54 0.21 -0.92
C LEU A 267 -11.07 0.10 -0.49
N PRO A 268 -10.17 -0.45 -1.32
CA PRO A 268 -8.74 -0.48 -1.02
C PRO A 268 -8.15 0.93 -0.91
N VAL A 269 -7.23 1.11 0.03
CA VAL A 269 -6.46 2.35 0.20
C VAL A 269 -5.03 2.12 -0.28
N MET A 270 -4.50 3.04 -1.07
CA MET A 270 -3.14 3.04 -1.60
C MET A 270 -2.38 4.28 -1.13
N ALA A 271 -1.11 4.11 -0.77
CA ALA A 271 -0.19 5.21 -0.54
C ALA A 271 1.19 4.93 -1.15
N SER A 272 1.79 5.96 -1.74
CA SER A 272 3.18 5.96 -2.19
C SER A 272 4.03 6.67 -1.15
N LEU A 273 4.93 5.94 -0.50
CA LEU A 273 5.77 6.47 0.59
C LEU A 273 7.23 6.52 0.17
N ARG A 274 7.91 7.63 0.44
CA ARG A 274 9.36 7.72 0.35
C ARG A 274 9.97 7.63 1.73
N LEU A 275 10.88 6.69 1.93
CA LEU A 275 11.68 6.59 3.15
C LEU A 275 12.80 7.62 3.10
N LEU A 276 12.78 8.58 4.02
CA LEU A 276 13.78 9.63 4.08
C LEU A 276 15.10 9.08 4.63
N ALA A 277 16.21 9.73 4.28
CA ALA A 277 17.50 9.43 4.89
C ALA A 277 17.60 10.14 6.24
N ASP A 278 18.25 9.46 7.19
CA ASP A 278 18.63 10.07 8.47
C ASP A 278 19.61 11.24 8.25
#